data_AF-H0YIP2-F1
#
_entry.id   AF-H0YIP2-F1
#
_cell.length_a   1.000
_cell.length_b   1.000
_cell.length_c   1.000
_cell.angle_alpha   90.00
_cell.angle_beta   90.00
_cell.angle_gamma   90.00
#
_symmetry.space_group_name_H-M   'P 1'
#
loop_
_entity.id
_entity.type
_entity.pdbx_description
1 polymer ?
#
loop_
_entity_poly.entity_id
_entity_poly.type
_entity_poly.pdbx_seq_one_letter_code
_entity_poly.pdbx_strand_id
1 'polypeptide(L)'
;RKSINIIKKYFEEYALVNQDILENKESWDKILALVPEKSFQKSHNSLQRWEHLKKVASRYQNNIKNDKYGPWLEWEIMLQYCFPRLDINVSKGINHLLKSPFSVHPKTGRISVPIDLQKVDQFDPFTVPTISFICRELDAISTNEEEKEENE
;
A
#
# COMPACT_ATOMS: atom_id res chain seq x y z
N ARG A 1 5.16 17.10 -0.26
CA ARG A 1 4.89 17.29 1.19
C ARG A 1 3.58 16.63 1.66
N LYS A 2 2.40 16.91 1.07
CA LYS A 2 1.12 16.28 1.48
C LYS A 2 1.17 14.74 1.46
N SER A 3 1.62 14.15 0.35
CA SER A 3 1.71 12.69 0.21
C SER A 3 2.68 12.05 1.20
N ILE A 4 3.82 12.71 1.45
CA ILE A 4 4.78 12.26 2.49
C ILE A 4 4.12 12.21 3.86
N ASN A 5 3.29 13.20 4.23
CA ASN A 5 2.60 13.19 5.51
C ASN A 5 1.61 12.03 5.64
N ILE A 6 1.00 11.59 4.53
CA ILE A 6 0.15 10.40 4.52
C ILE A 6 1.01 9.16 4.71
N ILE A 7 2.07 8.99 3.91
CA ILE A 7 2.99 7.84 4.01
C ILE A 7 3.57 7.72 5.42
N LYS A 8 3.96 8.83 6.05
CA LYS A 8 4.51 8.86 7.41
C LYS A 8 3.61 8.21 8.47
N LYS A 9 2.28 8.25 8.29
CA LYS A 9 1.34 7.60 9.23
C LYS A 9 1.45 6.07 9.20
N TYR A 10 1.80 5.50 8.04
CA TYR A 10 1.83 4.05 7.83
C TYR A 10 3.25 3.49 7.75
N PHE A 11 4.26 4.31 7.48
CA PHE A 11 5.59 3.84 7.08
C PHE A 11 6.26 2.94 8.13
N GLU A 12 6.14 3.25 9.42
CA GLU A 12 6.77 2.45 10.47
C GLU A 12 6.16 1.04 10.53
N GLU A 13 4.84 0.96 10.67
CA GLU A 13 4.10 -0.31 10.71
C GLU A 13 4.23 -1.08 9.38
N TYR A 14 3.98 -0.42 8.26
CA TYR A 14 4.01 -1.06 6.94
C TYR A 14 5.42 -1.46 6.52
N ALA A 15 6.37 -0.51 6.47
CA ALA A 15 7.65 -0.72 5.82
C ALA A 15 8.68 -1.36 6.77
N LEU A 16 8.71 -0.95 8.04
CA LEU A 16 9.76 -1.37 8.98
C LEU A 16 9.36 -2.60 9.81
N VAL A 17 8.06 -2.80 10.06
CA VAL A 17 7.55 -3.95 10.81
C VAL A 17 7.00 -5.03 9.87
N ASN A 18 5.98 -4.73 9.07
CA ASN A 18 5.27 -5.74 8.28
C ASN A 18 6.08 -6.24 7.07
N GLN A 19 6.77 -5.34 6.37
CA GLN A 19 7.62 -5.69 5.22
C GLN A 19 9.09 -5.90 5.59
N ASP A 20 9.51 -5.41 6.76
CA ASP A 20 10.87 -5.48 7.29
C ASP A 20 11.96 -5.16 6.23
N ILE A 21 11.81 -4.01 5.54
CA ILE A 21 12.63 -3.67 4.34
C ILE A 21 14.14 -3.52 4.61
N LEU A 22 14.55 -3.50 5.88
CA LEU A 22 15.94 -3.40 6.32
C LEU A 22 16.37 -4.63 7.15
N GLU A 23 15.66 -5.77 7.10
CA GLU A 23 15.92 -6.95 7.94
C GLU A 23 17.33 -7.52 7.76
N ASN A 24 17.72 -7.74 6.50
CA ASN A 24 18.87 -8.54 6.11
C ASN A 24 19.66 -7.84 5.01
N LYS A 25 20.84 -8.38 4.71
CA LYS A 25 21.78 -7.72 3.79
C LYS A 25 21.21 -7.51 2.40
N GLU A 26 20.49 -8.49 1.87
CA GLU A 26 19.91 -8.37 0.53
C GLU A 26 18.82 -7.28 0.47
N SER A 27 17.99 -7.16 1.52
CA SER A 27 16.95 -6.13 1.56
C SER A 27 17.52 -4.73 1.77
N TRP A 28 18.45 -4.56 2.71
CA TRP A 28 19.03 -3.24 2.95
C TRP A 28 20.00 -2.80 1.87
N ASP A 29 20.64 -3.70 1.12
CA ASP A 29 21.52 -3.34 -0.01
C ASP A 29 20.72 -2.65 -1.13
N LYS A 30 19.43 -2.98 -1.30
CA LYS A 30 18.51 -2.28 -2.22
C LYS A 30 18.29 -0.82 -1.80
N ILE A 31 18.27 -0.54 -0.50
CA ILE A 31 18.17 0.81 0.04
C ILE A 31 19.53 1.52 -0.02
N LEU A 32 20.63 0.79 0.24
CA LEU A 32 21.98 1.34 0.10
C LEU A 32 22.27 1.76 -1.34
N ALA A 33 21.69 1.08 -2.35
CA ALA A 33 21.79 1.51 -3.74
C ALA A 33 21.15 2.89 -4.02
N LEU A 34 20.24 3.34 -3.14
CA LEU A 34 19.59 4.65 -3.24
C LEU A 34 20.34 5.74 -2.47
N VAL A 35 21.31 5.38 -1.62
CA VAL A 35 22.02 6.32 -0.76
C VAL A 35 23.53 6.33 -1.04
N PRO A 36 24.23 7.44 -0.74
CA PRO A 36 25.68 7.50 -0.90
C PRO A 36 26.46 6.64 0.12
N GLU A 37 25.84 6.31 1.26
CA GLU A 37 26.42 5.48 2.32
C GLU A 37 26.47 4.01 1.87
N LYS A 38 27.57 3.31 2.18
CA LYS A 38 27.84 1.97 1.65
C LYS A 38 27.73 0.84 2.68
N SER A 39 27.37 1.14 3.93
CA SER A 39 27.28 0.11 4.97
C SER A 39 26.44 0.53 6.17
N PHE A 40 25.51 -0.33 6.59
CA PHE A 40 24.91 -0.24 7.91
C PHE A 40 25.84 -0.89 8.96
N GLN A 41 26.25 -0.16 9.99
CA GLN A 41 26.99 -0.74 11.12
C GLN A 41 26.03 -1.33 12.18
N LYS A 42 26.43 -2.46 12.78
CA LYS A 42 25.98 -3.07 14.06
C LYS A 42 24.60 -2.63 14.59
N SER A 43 23.56 -2.80 13.79
CA SER A 43 22.17 -2.53 14.20
C SER A 43 21.38 -3.84 14.14
N HIS A 44 20.51 -4.07 15.13
CA HIS A 44 19.90 -5.39 15.35
C HIS A 44 18.56 -5.55 14.64
N ASN A 45 17.85 -4.45 14.33
CA ASN A 45 16.54 -4.48 13.65
C ASN A 45 16.33 -3.27 12.70
N SER A 46 15.28 -3.33 11.87
CA SER A 46 14.97 -2.32 10.86
C SER A 46 14.66 -0.93 11.40
N LEU A 47 14.01 -0.83 12.56
CA LEU A 47 13.74 0.45 13.22
C LEU A 47 15.05 1.17 13.56
N GLN A 48 16.01 0.46 14.17
CA GLN A 48 17.33 1.03 14.49
C GLN A 48 18.11 1.43 13.23
N ARG A 49 18.08 0.60 12.19
CA ARG A 49 18.73 0.88 10.90
C ARG A 49 18.11 2.11 10.22
N TRP A 50 16.79 2.27 10.30
CA TRP A 50 16.10 3.43 9.76
C TRP A 50 16.43 4.73 10.51
N GLU A 51 16.49 4.69 11.85
CA GLU A 51 16.95 5.85 12.65
C GLU A 51 18.38 6.25 12.31
N HIS A 52 19.26 5.26 12.07
CA HIS A 52 20.61 5.53 11.60
C HIS A 52 20.61 6.20 10.22
N LEU A 53 19.81 5.67 9.29
CA LEU A 53 19.68 6.22 7.94
C LEU A 53 19.19 7.67 7.97
N LYS A 54 18.19 8.01 8.78
CA LYS A 54 17.72 9.40 8.94
C LYS A 54 18.82 10.34 9.43
N LYS A 55 19.65 9.88 10.38
CA LYS A 55 20.80 10.66 10.88
C LYS A 55 21.89 10.83 9.81
N VAL A 56 22.13 9.84 8.97
CA VAL A 56 23.13 9.95 7.90
C VAL A 56 22.61 10.81 6.75
N ALA A 57 21.36 10.62 6.34
CA ALA A 57 20.69 11.42 5.32
C ALA A 57 20.73 12.92 5.65
N SER A 58 20.48 13.27 6.92
CA SER A 58 20.55 14.66 7.40
C SER A 58 21.97 15.23 7.44
N ARG A 59 23.00 14.39 7.70
CA ARG A 59 24.41 14.84 7.68
C ARG A 59 24.98 15.01 6.28
N TYR A 60 24.64 14.12 5.35
CA TYR A 60 25.18 14.14 3.99
C TYR A 60 24.92 15.46 3.27
N GLN A 61 23.79 16.10 3.60
CA GLN A 61 23.42 17.38 3.03
C GLN A 61 24.17 18.58 3.58
N ASN A 62 24.94 18.42 4.67
CA ASN A 62 25.76 19.49 5.22
C ASN A 62 27.01 19.80 4.38
N ASN A 63 27.34 18.98 3.38
CA ASN A 63 28.58 19.06 2.61
C ASN A 63 28.48 19.74 1.23
N ILE A 64 27.31 20.27 0.86
CA ILE A 64 27.14 21.06 -0.37
C ILE A 64 26.80 22.50 0.05
N LYS A 65 27.52 23.49 -0.51
CA LYS A 65 27.58 24.92 -0.16
C LYS A 65 26.24 25.70 -0.18
N ASN A 66 25.09 25.04 -0.14
CA ASN A 66 23.77 25.65 -0.09
C ASN A 66 23.05 25.21 1.21
N ASP A 67 22.64 26.19 2.03
CA ASP A 67 21.88 26.06 3.29
C ASP A 67 20.48 25.40 3.17
N LYS A 68 20.25 24.50 2.21
CA LYS A 68 19.00 23.74 2.08
C LYS A 68 19.12 22.38 2.75
N TYR A 69 19.23 22.41 4.07
CA TYR A 69 18.97 21.27 4.96
C TYR A 69 17.56 20.72 4.68
N GLY A 70 17.40 19.43 4.37
CA GLY A 70 16.05 18.91 4.13
C GLY A 70 15.94 17.38 4.08
N PRO A 71 14.82 16.78 4.47
CA PRO A 71 14.67 15.32 4.53
C PRO A 71 14.55 14.62 3.15
N TRP A 72 15.21 15.12 2.10
CA TRP A 72 15.05 14.68 0.71
C TRP A 72 15.34 13.19 0.51
N LEU A 73 16.47 12.69 1.01
CA LEU A 73 16.84 11.28 0.85
C LEU A 73 15.90 10.34 1.60
N GLU A 74 15.47 10.72 2.82
CA GLU A 74 14.42 10.02 3.56
C GLU A 74 13.15 9.95 2.71
N TRP A 75 12.72 11.08 2.15
CA TRP A 75 11.49 11.18 1.37
C TRP A 75 11.56 10.41 0.06
N GLU A 76 12.69 10.40 -0.62
CA GLU A 76 12.90 9.63 -1.86
C GLU A 76 12.72 8.13 -1.59
N ILE A 77 13.31 7.61 -0.51
CA ILE A 77 13.13 6.20 -0.12
C ILE A 77 11.66 5.94 0.24
N MET A 78 11.04 6.79 1.05
CA MET A 78 9.63 6.64 1.41
C MET A 78 8.70 6.64 0.19
N LEU A 79 8.97 7.50 -0.80
CA LEU A 79 8.19 7.56 -2.04
C LEU A 79 8.41 6.31 -2.88
N GLN A 80 9.65 5.86 -3.02
CA GLN A 80 9.97 4.68 -3.84
C GLN A 80 9.25 3.41 -3.34
N TYR A 81 9.10 3.27 -2.02
CA TYR A 81 8.50 2.10 -1.39
C TYR A 81 6.98 2.21 -1.19
N CYS A 82 6.44 3.41 -0.96
CA CYS A 82 5.04 3.57 -0.55
C CYS A 82 4.17 4.41 -1.51
N PHE A 83 4.76 5.13 -2.46
CA PHE A 83 3.97 5.96 -3.38
C PHE A 83 3.36 5.11 -4.50
N PRO A 84 2.10 5.38 -4.91
CA PRO A 84 1.46 4.63 -5.99
C PRO A 84 2.22 4.78 -7.31
N ARG A 85 2.48 3.64 -7.97
CA ARG A 85 2.98 3.61 -9.34
C ARG A 85 1.81 3.70 -10.29
N LEU A 86 1.79 4.75 -11.12
CA LEU A 86 0.68 5.00 -12.04
C LEU A 86 0.97 4.37 -13.40
N ASP A 87 0.05 3.54 -13.89
CA ASP A 87 0.09 3.09 -15.28
C ASP A 87 -0.43 4.21 -16.18
N ILE A 88 0.51 4.86 -16.86
CA ILE A 88 0.25 6.04 -17.67
C ILE A 88 -0.66 5.75 -18.87
N ASN A 89 -0.70 4.52 -19.37
CA ASN A 89 -1.48 4.16 -20.56
C ASN A 89 -2.98 4.08 -20.25
N VAL A 90 -3.34 3.84 -18.99
CA VAL A 90 -4.73 3.81 -18.52
C VAL A 90 -5.34 5.22 -18.51
N SER A 91 -4.53 6.27 -18.25
CA SER A 91 -5.03 7.65 -18.11
C SER A 91 -4.81 8.54 -19.34
N LYS A 92 -3.98 8.13 -20.31
CA LYS A 92 -3.67 8.95 -21.49
C LYS A 92 -4.70 8.84 -22.62
N GLY A 93 -5.23 7.65 -22.85
CA GLY A 93 -6.12 7.37 -23.97
C GLY A 93 -7.58 7.61 -23.61
N ILE A 94 -8.27 8.48 -24.37
CA ILE A 94 -9.71 8.73 -24.17
C ILE A 94 -10.54 7.46 -24.43
N ASN A 95 -10.08 6.59 -25.32
CA ASN A 95 -10.78 5.35 -25.70
C ASN A 95 -10.32 4.13 -24.89
N HIS A 96 -9.63 4.33 -23.76
CA HIS A 96 -9.17 3.22 -22.93
C HIS A 96 -10.36 2.51 -22.28
N LEU A 97 -10.46 1.19 -22.48
CA LEU A 97 -11.51 0.38 -21.89
C LEU A 97 -11.10 -0.03 -20.46
N LEU A 98 -11.92 0.35 -19.49
CA LEU A 98 -11.76 -0.05 -18.09
C LEU A 98 -12.83 -1.07 -17.69
N LYS A 99 -12.50 -1.89 -16.69
CA LYS A 99 -13.45 -2.81 -16.07
C LYS A 99 -14.66 -2.06 -15.51
N SER A 100 -15.87 -2.55 -15.79
CA SER A 100 -17.10 -2.01 -15.21
C SER A 100 -17.15 -2.23 -13.69
N PRO A 101 -17.66 -1.27 -12.91
CA PRO A 101 -18.15 -1.53 -11.56
C PRO A 101 -19.12 -2.71 -11.53
N PHE A 102 -19.14 -3.45 -10.43
CA PHE A 102 -19.95 -4.66 -10.19
C PHE A 102 -19.69 -5.87 -11.09
N SER A 103 -18.70 -5.79 -12.00
CA SER A 103 -18.27 -6.96 -12.77
C SER A 103 -17.59 -8.02 -11.89
N VAL A 104 -17.77 -9.29 -12.24
CA VAL A 104 -17.16 -10.44 -11.58
C VAL A 104 -15.73 -10.63 -12.10
N HIS A 105 -14.74 -10.72 -11.20
CA HIS A 105 -13.38 -11.08 -11.59
C HIS A 105 -13.31 -12.59 -11.89
N PRO A 106 -12.96 -13.02 -13.12
CA PRO A 106 -13.14 -14.41 -13.55
C PRO A 106 -12.29 -15.41 -12.75
N LYS A 107 -11.10 -15.01 -12.30
CA LYS A 107 -10.21 -15.91 -11.54
C LYS A 107 -10.52 -16.01 -10.05
N THR A 108 -11.17 -14.99 -9.46
CA THR A 108 -11.36 -14.92 -8.00
C THR A 108 -12.82 -14.98 -7.60
N GLY A 109 -13.75 -14.83 -8.55
CA GLY A 109 -15.18 -14.73 -8.30
C GLY A 109 -15.61 -13.46 -7.56
N ARG A 110 -14.67 -12.58 -7.18
CA ARG A 110 -14.95 -11.36 -6.40
C ARG A 110 -15.66 -10.31 -7.25
N ILE A 111 -16.60 -9.60 -6.65
CA ILE A 111 -17.31 -8.48 -7.27
C ILE A 111 -16.45 -7.22 -7.21
N SER A 112 -16.42 -6.45 -8.29
CA SER A 112 -15.74 -5.14 -8.35
C SER A 112 -16.58 -4.07 -7.65
N VAL A 113 -16.58 -4.09 -6.31
CA VAL A 113 -17.37 -3.18 -5.48
C VAL A 113 -16.75 -1.78 -5.38
N PRO A 114 -17.56 -0.70 -5.29
CA PRO A 114 -17.06 0.62 -4.91
C PRO A 114 -16.43 0.59 -3.51
N ILE A 115 -15.38 1.39 -3.31
CA ILE A 115 -14.67 1.50 -2.02
C ILE A 115 -15.14 2.78 -1.30
N ASP A 116 -15.58 2.65 -0.05
CA ASP A 116 -15.95 3.79 0.80
C ASP A 116 -14.68 4.49 1.32
N LEU A 117 -14.50 5.75 0.92
CA LEU A 117 -13.34 6.56 1.30
C LEU A 117 -13.30 6.88 2.80
N GLN A 118 -14.44 6.91 3.51
CA GLN A 118 -14.47 7.14 4.96
C GLN A 118 -13.99 5.92 5.75
N LYS A 119 -14.00 4.75 5.12
CA LYS A 119 -13.67 3.46 5.71
C LYS A 119 -12.51 2.76 5.01
N VAL A 120 -11.66 3.53 4.31
CA VAL A 120 -10.61 2.98 3.44
C VAL A 120 -9.61 2.10 4.19
N ASP A 121 -9.28 2.43 5.44
CA ASP A 121 -8.37 1.63 6.27
C ASP A 121 -9.00 0.30 6.73
N GLN A 122 -10.33 0.16 6.66
CA GLN A 122 -11.04 -1.08 7.00
C GLN A 122 -11.37 -1.92 5.76
N PHE A 123 -11.02 -1.46 4.55
CA PHE A 123 -11.27 -2.21 3.34
C PHE A 123 -10.37 -3.45 3.29
N ASP A 124 -10.98 -4.63 3.36
CA ASP A 124 -10.28 -5.90 3.20
C ASP A 124 -10.63 -6.54 1.83
N PRO A 125 -9.65 -6.68 0.91
CA PRO A 125 -9.91 -7.33 -0.37
C PRO A 125 -10.31 -8.79 -0.22
N PHE A 126 -10.06 -9.43 0.93
CA PHE A 126 -10.39 -10.84 1.20
C PHE A 126 -11.84 -11.06 1.62
N THR A 127 -12.52 -10.05 2.15
CA THR A 127 -13.94 -10.11 2.53
C THR A 127 -14.89 -9.60 1.45
N VAL A 128 -14.37 -9.02 0.35
CA VAL A 128 -15.18 -8.62 -0.81
C VAL A 128 -16.04 -9.81 -1.28
N PRO A 129 -17.37 -9.62 -1.47
CA PRO A 129 -18.28 -10.70 -1.80
C PRO A 129 -17.87 -11.39 -3.10
N THR A 130 -18.05 -12.70 -3.12
CA THR A 130 -17.90 -13.50 -4.34
C THR A 130 -19.28 -13.77 -4.93
N ILE A 131 -19.35 -13.96 -6.26
CA ILE A 131 -20.60 -14.31 -6.94
C ILE A 131 -21.26 -15.56 -6.34
N SER A 132 -20.47 -16.59 -6.00
CA SER A 132 -20.99 -17.80 -5.38
C SER A 132 -21.54 -17.55 -3.97
N PHE A 133 -20.98 -16.60 -3.23
CA PHE A 133 -21.44 -16.27 -1.89
C PHE A 133 -22.82 -15.60 -1.96
N ILE A 134 -22.95 -14.54 -2.77
CA ILE A 134 -24.21 -13.80 -2.90
C ILE A 134 -25.33 -14.60 -3.55
N CYS A 135 -25.02 -15.52 -4.49
CA CYS A 135 -26.04 -16.42 -5.04
C CYS A 135 -26.61 -17.35 -3.97
N ARG A 136 -25.76 -17.90 -3.09
CA ARG A 136 -26.21 -18.75 -1.99
C ARG A 136 -27.06 -17.99 -0.97
N GLU A 137 -26.69 -16.75 -0.67
CA GLU A 137 -27.49 -15.89 0.20
C GLU A 137 -28.86 -15.61 -0.42
N LEU A 138 -28.92 -15.36 -1.74
CA LEU A 138 -30.16 -15.15 -2.46
C LEU A 138 -31.07 -16.38 -2.41
N ASP A 139 -30.54 -17.57 -2.70
CA ASP A 139 -31.29 -18.82 -2.67
C ASP A 139 -31.88 -19.06 -1.26
N ALA A 140 -31.11 -18.81 -0.20
CA ALA A 140 -31.57 -18.97 1.17
C ALA A 140 -32.64 -17.94 1.59
N ILE A 141 -32.61 -16.72 1.04
CA ILE A 141 -33.65 -15.72 1.30
C ILE A 141 -34.96 -16.14 0.62
N SER A 142 -34.90 -16.57 -0.64
CA SER A 142 -36.08 -17.01 -1.39
C SER A 142 -36.82 -18.14 -0.68
N THR A 143 -36.11 -19.15 -0.16
CA THR A 143 -36.73 -20.25 0.60
C THR A 143 -37.43 -19.75 1.88
N ASN A 144 -36.84 -18.77 2.58
CA ASN A 144 -37.44 -18.22 3.79
C ASN A 144 -38.66 -17.32 3.52
N GLU A 145 -38.79 -16.75 2.32
CA GLU A 145 -39.97 -15.99 1.89
C GLU A 145 -41.11 -16.94 1.50
N GLU A 146 -40.81 -18.01 0.76
CA GLU A 146 -41.78 -19.07 0.41
C GLU A 146 -42.35 -19.76 1.67
N GLU A 147 -41.50 -20.08 2.65
CA GLU A 147 -41.96 -20.66 3.93
C GLU A 147 -42.83 -19.69 4.76
N LYS A 148 -42.71 -18.38 4.58
CA LYS A 148 -43.56 -17.39 5.28
C LYS A 148 -44.92 -17.23 4.61
N GLU A 149 -44.98 -17.27 3.28
CA GLU A 149 -46.24 -17.21 2.54
C GLU A 149 -47.08 -18.49 2.70
N GLU A 150 -46.47 -19.68 2.87
CA GLU A 150 -47.21 -20.93 3.13
C GLU A 150 -47.77 -21.04 4.56
N ASN A 151 -47.25 -20.25 5.51
CA ASN A 151 -47.64 -20.29 6.93
C ASN A 151 -48.60 -19.15 7.34
N GLU A 152 -49.02 -18.28 6.41
CA GLU A 152 -50.10 -17.28 6.57
C GLU A 152 -51.41 -17.75 5.92
#